data_AF-A0A3D8UKI1-F1
#
_entry.id   AF-A0A3D8UKI1-F1
#
_cell.length_a   1.000
_cell.length_b   1.000
_cell.length_c   1.000
_cell.angle_alpha   90.00
_cell.angle_beta   90.00
_cell.angle_gamma   90.00
#
_symmetry.space_group_name_H-M   'P 1'
#
loop_
_entity.id
_entity.type
_entity.pdbx_description
1 polymer ?
#
loop_
_entity_poly.entity_id
_entity_poly.type
_entity_poly.pdbx_seq_one_letter_code
_entity_poly.pdbx_strand_id
1 'polypeptide(L)'
;MNPVVKPLVIFSHGKVSGPNGNRIQALSKVCERNGFDVESLDYRRLPTNERVTKLNNYLLNLSRPYILVGTSMGGYVSAVAGLNNEPTGLFLISPAVYMDGYAEAELEKLDCPITVVHGWQDDIVPVDNVIRFAHAAKADLHVFDGGHRLREKLAETESCFEQFLDNCREQNPQLRLRSVANQ
;
A
#
# COMPACT_ATOMS: atom_id res chain seq x y z
N MET A 1 3.87 -29.20 -14.78
CA MET A 1 4.40 -28.34 -13.70
C MET A 1 3.23 -27.56 -13.14
N ASN A 2 2.93 -27.68 -11.84
CA ASN A 2 1.93 -26.83 -11.22
C ASN A 2 2.45 -25.39 -11.20
N PRO A 3 1.65 -24.38 -11.60
CA PRO A 3 2.11 -23.00 -11.57
C PRO A 3 2.42 -22.59 -10.12
N VAL A 4 3.58 -21.99 -9.89
CA VAL A 4 3.93 -21.38 -8.61
C VAL A 4 3.01 -20.19 -8.39
N VAL A 5 2.15 -20.25 -7.38
CA VAL A 5 1.32 -19.11 -6.96
C VAL A 5 2.21 -18.18 -6.15
N LYS A 6 2.56 -17.03 -6.73
CA LYS A 6 3.34 -16.00 -6.04
C LYS A 6 2.49 -15.31 -4.95
N PRO A 7 3.06 -14.53 -4.03
CA PRO A 7 2.30 -13.52 -3.30
C PRO A 7 1.89 -12.36 -4.22
N LEU A 8 0.84 -11.61 -3.88
CA LEU A 8 0.28 -10.52 -4.71
C LEU A 8 0.55 -9.14 -4.09
N VAL A 9 0.85 -8.15 -4.92
CA VAL A 9 0.84 -6.73 -4.51
C VAL A 9 -0.29 -6.01 -5.25
N ILE A 10 -1.20 -5.38 -4.49
CA ILE A 10 -2.39 -4.72 -5.02
C ILE A 10 -2.24 -3.20 -4.85
N PHE A 11 -2.24 -2.47 -5.95
CA PHE A 11 -2.10 -1.02 -5.98
C PHE A 11 -3.44 -0.29 -6.03
N SER A 12 -3.65 0.62 -5.07
CA SER A 12 -4.73 1.60 -5.04
C SER A 12 -4.22 2.99 -5.40
N HIS A 13 -4.65 3.47 -6.58
CA HIS A 13 -4.23 4.77 -7.09
C HIS A 13 -4.98 5.95 -6.41
N GLY A 14 -4.37 7.13 -6.43
CA GLY A 14 -4.96 8.36 -5.87
C GLY A 14 -6.17 8.89 -6.67
N LYS A 15 -6.66 10.07 -6.29
CA LYS A 15 -7.86 10.68 -6.92
C LYS A 15 -7.66 10.99 -8.41
N VAL A 16 -6.50 11.56 -8.75
CA VAL A 16 -6.20 12.11 -10.10
C VAL A 16 -5.46 11.11 -10.99
N SER A 17 -4.67 10.21 -10.42
CA SER A 17 -3.98 9.17 -11.17
C SER A 17 -4.95 8.06 -11.61
N GLY A 18 -4.54 7.24 -12.58
CA GLY A 18 -5.20 5.98 -12.93
C GLY A 18 -4.39 4.76 -12.51
N PRO A 19 -4.89 3.54 -12.81
CA PRO A 19 -4.21 2.28 -12.45
C PRO A 19 -2.82 2.12 -13.10
N ASN A 20 -2.60 2.78 -14.25
CA ASN A 20 -1.32 2.73 -14.96
C ASN A 20 -0.42 3.95 -14.67
N GLY A 21 -0.52 4.56 -13.48
CA GLY A 21 0.31 5.72 -13.14
C GLY A 21 1.80 5.39 -13.08
N ASN A 22 2.67 6.34 -13.47
CA ASN A 22 4.13 6.13 -13.53
C ASN A 22 4.73 5.55 -12.24
N ARG A 23 4.27 6.00 -11.07
CA ARG A 23 4.74 5.49 -9.78
C ARG A 23 4.34 4.03 -9.56
N ILE A 24 3.11 3.67 -9.92
CA ILE A 24 2.64 2.28 -9.85
C ILE A 24 3.52 1.43 -10.75
N GLN A 25 3.74 1.83 -12.00
CA GLN A 25 4.60 1.08 -12.93
C GLN A 25 6.04 0.91 -12.42
N ALA A 26 6.62 1.93 -11.77
CA ALA A 26 7.95 1.83 -11.18
C ALA A 26 7.98 0.80 -10.04
N LEU A 27 7.06 0.90 -9.08
CA LEU A 27 6.95 -0.03 -7.96
C LEU A 27 6.52 -1.44 -8.41
N SER A 28 5.75 -1.58 -9.48
CA SER A 28 5.43 -2.87 -10.09
C SER A 28 6.69 -3.61 -10.53
N LYS A 29 7.66 -2.90 -11.14
CA LYS A 29 8.95 -3.51 -11.51
C LYS A 29 9.71 -3.99 -10.28
N VAL A 30 9.68 -3.23 -9.18
CA VAL A 30 10.25 -3.65 -7.89
C VAL A 30 9.61 -4.97 -7.42
N CYS A 31 8.28 -5.05 -7.41
CA CYS A 31 7.54 -6.25 -7.04
C CYS A 31 7.90 -7.46 -7.89
N GLU A 32 7.92 -7.30 -9.22
CA GLU A 32 8.20 -8.37 -10.18
C GLU A 32 9.61 -8.94 -10.02
N ARG A 33 10.61 -8.07 -9.86
CA ARG A 33 12.01 -8.46 -9.53
C ARG A 33 12.08 -9.23 -8.21
N ASN A 34 11.15 -8.94 -7.30
CA ASN A 34 10.99 -9.59 -6.00
C ASN A 34 10.02 -10.78 -6.01
N GLY A 35 9.64 -11.30 -7.18
CA GLY A 35 8.83 -12.53 -7.26
C GLY A 35 7.40 -12.39 -6.76
N PHE A 36 6.85 -11.17 -6.72
CA PHE A 36 5.42 -10.92 -6.53
C PHE A 36 4.72 -10.83 -7.89
N ASP A 37 3.44 -11.20 -7.94
CA ASP A 37 2.56 -10.69 -9.00
C ASP A 37 2.02 -9.31 -8.58
N VAL A 38 1.52 -8.57 -9.56
CA VAL A 38 1.05 -7.21 -9.36
C VAL A 38 -0.31 -7.02 -9.99
N GLU A 39 -1.22 -6.39 -9.25
CA GLU A 39 -2.46 -5.87 -9.78
C GLU A 39 -2.65 -4.40 -9.41
N SER A 40 -3.24 -3.61 -10.30
CA SER A 40 -3.69 -2.26 -9.97
C SER A 40 -5.15 -2.10 -10.34
N LEU A 41 -5.98 -1.89 -9.32
CA LEU A 41 -7.41 -1.75 -9.52
C LEU A 41 -7.74 -0.35 -10.05
N ASP A 42 -8.69 -0.27 -10.98
CA ASP A 42 -9.16 0.99 -11.53
C ASP A 42 -10.30 1.58 -10.68
N TYR A 43 -10.03 2.73 -10.08
CA TYR A 43 -10.96 3.48 -9.24
C TYR A 43 -11.41 4.80 -9.87
N ARG A 44 -11.11 5.04 -11.16
CA ARG A 44 -11.53 6.26 -11.83
C ARG A 44 -13.03 6.44 -11.70
N ARG A 45 -13.45 7.68 -11.40
CA ARG A 45 -14.85 8.09 -11.20
C ARG A 45 -15.54 7.53 -9.94
N LEU A 46 -14.87 6.73 -9.12
CA LEU A 46 -15.42 6.27 -7.85
C LEU A 46 -15.08 7.24 -6.71
N PRO A 47 -16.06 7.62 -5.86
CA PRO A 47 -15.80 8.34 -4.61
C PRO A 47 -15.13 7.44 -3.57
N THR A 48 -14.53 8.05 -2.55
CA THR A 48 -13.65 7.36 -1.58
C THR A 48 -14.27 6.10 -0.98
N ASN A 49 -15.50 6.14 -0.48
CA ASN A 49 -16.14 4.98 0.17
C ASN A 49 -16.39 3.83 -0.81
N GLU A 50 -16.80 4.12 -2.05
CA GLU A 50 -16.98 3.09 -3.07
C GLU A 50 -15.66 2.44 -3.49
N ARG A 51 -14.53 3.16 -3.39
CA ARG A 51 -13.21 2.58 -3.60
C ARG A 51 -12.86 1.54 -2.54
N VAL A 52 -13.19 1.81 -1.27
CA VAL A 52 -13.04 0.85 -0.17
C VAL A 52 -13.91 -0.39 -0.42
N THR A 53 -15.20 -0.19 -0.74
CA THR A 53 -16.11 -1.30 -1.08
C THR A 53 -15.58 -2.13 -2.24
N LYS A 54 -15.08 -1.49 -3.30
CA LYS A 54 -14.49 -2.19 -4.45
C LYS A 54 -13.28 -3.02 -4.05
N LEU A 55 -12.37 -2.49 -3.23
CA LEU A 55 -11.21 -3.23 -2.76
C LEU A 55 -11.63 -4.41 -1.89
N ASN A 56 -12.50 -4.21 -0.90
CA ASN A 56 -13.00 -5.30 -0.05
C ASN A 56 -13.65 -6.42 -0.88
N ASN A 57 -14.50 -6.08 -1.86
CA ASN A 57 -15.13 -7.08 -2.73
C ASN A 57 -14.11 -7.88 -3.56
N TYR A 58 -13.02 -7.24 -3.98
CA TYR A 58 -11.92 -7.92 -4.67
C TYR A 58 -11.20 -8.89 -3.72
N LEU A 59 -10.94 -8.47 -2.48
CA LEU A 59 -10.21 -9.26 -1.47
C LEU A 59 -10.99 -10.47 -0.96
N LEU A 60 -12.33 -10.43 -0.92
CA LEU A 60 -13.18 -11.54 -0.45
C LEU A 60 -12.91 -12.89 -1.15
N ASN A 61 -12.44 -12.87 -2.39
CA ASN A 61 -12.21 -14.08 -3.20
C ASN A 61 -10.73 -14.45 -3.35
N LEU A 62 -9.83 -13.73 -2.66
CA LEU A 62 -8.39 -13.90 -2.83
C LEU A 62 -7.85 -14.98 -1.89
N SER A 63 -7.33 -16.07 -2.45
CA SER A 63 -6.82 -17.22 -1.70
C SER A 63 -5.28 -17.30 -1.65
N ARG A 64 -4.59 -16.17 -1.82
CA ARG A 64 -3.13 -16.05 -1.78
C ARG A 64 -2.71 -14.89 -0.87
N PRO A 65 -1.53 -14.95 -0.22
CA PRO A 65 -0.99 -13.83 0.55
C PRO A 65 -0.85 -12.57 -0.31
N TYR A 66 -1.16 -11.42 0.26
CA TYR A 66 -1.10 -10.17 -0.47
C TYR A 66 -0.67 -8.98 0.40
N ILE A 67 -0.14 -7.97 -0.28
CA ILE A 67 0.25 -6.67 0.25
C ILE A 67 -0.63 -5.61 -0.41
N LEU A 68 -1.05 -4.62 0.36
CA LEU A 68 -1.79 -3.47 -0.15
C LEU A 68 -0.86 -2.25 -0.25
N VAL A 69 -0.87 -1.61 -1.41
CA VAL A 69 -0.07 -0.41 -1.69
C VAL A 69 -0.99 0.72 -2.12
N GLY A 70 -0.91 1.86 -1.47
CA GLY A 70 -1.84 2.96 -1.74
C GLY A 70 -1.16 4.31 -1.79
N THR A 71 -1.62 5.19 -2.69
CA THR A 71 -1.15 6.59 -2.70
C THR A 71 -2.27 7.61 -2.53
N SER A 72 -2.05 8.64 -1.72
CA SER A 72 -3.04 9.71 -1.47
C SER A 72 -4.36 9.08 -1.02
N MET A 73 -5.46 9.39 -1.72
CA MET A 73 -6.76 8.73 -1.52
C MET A 73 -6.69 7.19 -1.59
N GLY A 74 -5.83 6.63 -2.43
CA GLY A 74 -5.60 5.19 -2.48
C GLY A 74 -4.90 4.65 -1.22
N GLY A 75 -4.07 5.47 -0.56
CA GLY A 75 -3.46 5.14 0.74
C GLY A 75 -4.52 4.99 1.83
N TYR A 76 -5.49 5.90 1.88
CA TYR A 76 -6.67 5.76 2.74
C TYR A 76 -7.44 4.47 2.43
N VAL A 77 -7.70 4.19 1.15
CA VAL A 77 -8.46 2.99 0.72
C VAL A 77 -7.76 1.71 1.18
N SER A 78 -6.44 1.61 0.98
CA SER A 78 -5.65 0.46 1.43
C SER A 78 -5.64 0.31 2.95
N ALA A 79 -5.47 1.41 3.69
CA ALA A 79 -5.47 1.39 5.15
C ALA A 79 -6.83 0.96 5.72
N VAL A 80 -7.94 1.53 5.24
CA VAL A 80 -9.29 1.18 5.73
C VAL A 80 -9.65 -0.26 5.37
N ALA A 81 -9.31 -0.73 4.17
CA ALA A 81 -9.50 -2.14 3.81
C ALA A 81 -8.65 -3.06 4.70
N GLY A 82 -7.42 -2.65 5.06
CA GLY A 82 -6.53 -3.41 5.91
C GLY A 82 -7.13 -3.80 7.27
N LEU A 83 -8.03 -2.97 7.82
CA LEU A 83 -8.70 -3.23 9.11
C LEU A 83 -9.52 -4.52 9.15
N ASN A 84 -10.00 -5.01 8.00
CA ASN A 84 -10.94 -6.14 7.94
C ASN A 84 -10.48 -7.30 7.06
N ASN A 85 -9.32 -7.21 6.41
CA ASN A 85 -8.90 -8.21 5.42
C ASN A 85 -7.51 -8.84 5.69
N GLU A 86 -6.79 -8.43 6.73
CA GLU A 86 -5.51 -9.05 7.16
C GLU A 86 -4.42 -9.09 6.05
N PRO A 87 -4.06 -7.95 5.43
CA PRO A 87 -2.94 -7.92 4.49
C PRO A 87 -1.63 -8.27 5.20
N THR A 88 -0.69 -8.89 4.48
CA THR A 88 0.66 -9.18 5.01
C THR A 88 1.55 -7.94 5.17
N GLY A 89 1.07 -6.78 4.70
CA GLY A 89 1.67 -5.48 4.93
C GLY A 89 0.99 -4.37 4.13
N LEU A 90 1.26 -3.13 4.55
CA LEU A 90 0.77 -1.89 3.95
C LEU A 90 1.92 -0.95 3.58
N PHE A 91 2.02 -0.57 2.30
CA PHE A 91 2.93 0.49 1.87
C PHE A 91 2.15 1.71 1.40
N LEU A 92 2.30 2.83 2.10
CA LEU A 92 1.43 3.99 1.94
C LEU A 92 2.24 5.22 1.52
N ILE A 93 1.83 5.89 0.44
CA ILE A 93 2.56 7.02 -0.15
C ILE A 93 1.69 8.27 -0.12
N SER A 94 2.06 9.22 0.72
CA SER A 94 1.29 10.42 1.02
C SER A 94 -0.18 10.14 1.39
N PRO A 95 -0.49 9.20 2.30
CA PRO A 95 -1.85 8.69 2.48
C PRO A 95 -2.81 9.76 3.02
N ALA A 96 -4.02 9.84 2.48
CA ALA A 96 -5.05 10.80 2.90
C ALA A 96 -5.73 10.42 4.24
N VAL A 97 -4.94 10.31 5.31
CA VAL A 97 -5.39 9.97 6.67
C VAL A 97 -5.74 11.23 7.47
N TYR A 98 -6.74 11.11 8.34
CA TYR A 98 -7.24 12.18 9.21
C TYR A 98 -7.58 13.49 8.46
N MET A 99 -8.11 13.35 7.24
CA MET A 99 -8.56 14.46 6.41
C MET A 99 -10.06 14.71 6.60
N ASP A 100 -10.47 15.97 6.58
CA ASP A 100 -11.88 16.33 6.62
C ASP A 100 -12.65 15.73 5.43
N GLY A 101 -13.84 15.19 5.70
CA GLY A 101 -14.70 14.56 4.69
C GLY A 101 -14.32 13.11 4.34
N TYR A 102 -13.30 12.54 4.98
CA TYR A 102 -13.04 11.10 4.99
C TYR A 102 -13.75 10.47 6.20
N ALA A 103 -14.20 9.23 6.06
CA ALA A 103 -14.86 8.55 7.18
C ALA A 103 -13.84 8.29 8.29
N GLU A 104 -14.28 8.44 9.54
CA GLU A 104 -13.48 8.02 10.68
C GLU A 104 -13.23 6.51 10.61
N ALA A 105 -11.99 6.13 10.85
CA ALA A 105 -11.55 4.74 10.88
C ALA A 105 -10.55 4.59 12.02
N GLU A 106 -10.66 3.49 12.76
CA GLU A 106 -9.78 3.13 13.88
C GLU A 106 -8.45 2.58 13.35
N LEU A 107 -7.71 3.42 12.62
CA LEU A 107 -6.49 3.04 11.90
C LEU A 107 -5.38 2.52 12.84
N GLU A 108 -5.44 2.83 14.13
CA GLU A 108 -4.59 2.28 15.18
C GLU A 108 -4.78 0.76 15.42
N LYS A 109 -5.87 0.18 14.91
CA LYS A 109 -6.15 -1.27 15.00
C LYS A 109 -5.54 -2.08 13.86
N LEU A 110 -4.79 -1.45 12.95
CA LEU A 110 -4.07 -2.18 11.92
C LEU A 110 -2.97 -3.06 12.55
N ASP A 111 -3.02 -4.35 12.25
CA ASP A 111 -2.13 -5.37 12.82
C ASP A 111 -1.31 -6.07 11.72
N CYS A 112 -0.49 -5.29 11.03
CA CYS A 112 0.45 -5.79 10.03
C CYS A 112 1.64 -4.82 9.89
N PRO A 113 2.74 -5.18 9.22
CA PRO A 113 3.81 -4.24 8.88
C PRO A 113 3.27 -3.07 8.06
N ILE A 114 3.57 -1.84 8.47
CA ILE A 114 3.18 -0.63 7.75
C ILE A 114 4.41 0.23 7.54
N THR A 115 4.62 0.66 6.29
CA THR A 115 5.60 1.71 5.97
C THR A 115 4.91 2.86 5.27
N VAL A 116 5.18 4.07 5.72
CA VAL A 116 4.66 5.31 5.15
C VAL A 116 5.79 6.14 4.57
N VAL A 117 5.59 6.63 3.35
CA VAL A 117 6.47 7.62 2.71
C VAL A 117 5.69 8.91 2.50
N HIS A 118 6.23 10.03 3.00
CA HIS A 118 5.57 11.35 2.97
C HIS A 118 6.53 12.48 2.60
N GLY A 119 5.99 13.65 2.26
CA GLY A 119 6.76 14.86 1.98
C GLY A 119 6.58 15.93 3.05
N TRP A 120 7.66 16.60 3.46
CA TRP A 120 7.61 17.70 4.43
C TRP A 120 6.75 18.88 3.95
N GLN A 121 6.70 19.11 2.64
CA GLN A 121 5.97 20.23 2.02
C GLN A 121 4.68 19.76 1.34
N ASP A 122 4.08 18.67 1.84
CA ASP A 122 2.79 18.20 1.34
C ASP A 122 1.69 19.23 1.67
N ASP A 123 1.19 19.89 0.62
CA ASP A 123 0.17 20.93 0.64
C ASP A 123 -1.26 20.40 0.58
N ILE A 124 -1.42 19.07 0.45
CA ILE A 124 -2.72 18.40 0.36
C ILE A 124 -3.02 17.60 1.63
N VAL A 125 -2.05 16.84 2.12
CA VAL A 125 -2.14 16.06 3.35
C VAL A 125 -1.07 16.57 4.31
N PRO A 126 -1.44 17.30 5.38
CA PRO A 126 -0.49 17.79 6.36
C PRO A 126 0.38 16.67 6.92
N VAL A 127 1.69 16.91 7.01
CA VAL A 127 2.65 15.93 7.55
C VAL A 127 2.30 15.50 8.98
N ASP A 128 1.73 16.41 9.78
CA ASP A 128 1.30 16.14 11.15
C ASP A 128 0.23 15.02 11.22
N ASN A 129 -0.67 14.95 10.24
CA ASN A 129 -1.66 13.87 10.17
C ASN A 129 -0.98 12.52 9.99
N VAL A 130 0.06 12.48 9.16
CA VAL A 130 0.79 11.25 8.85
C VAL A 130 1.70 10.84 9.99
N ILE A 131 2.35 11.79 10.67
CA ILE A 131 3.11 11.53 11.90
C ILE A 131 2.19 10.94 12.98
N ARG A 132 1.00 11.54 13.18
CA ARG A 132 0.00 11.03 14.11
C ARG A 132 -0.43 9.60 13.76
N PHE A 133 -0.71 9.35 12.48
CA PHE A 133 -1.12 8.02 12.02
C PHE A 133 -0.01 7.00 12.23
N ALA A 134 1.22 7.31 11.83
CA ALA A 134 2.36 6.41 11.98
C ALA A 134 2.63 6.08 13.45
N HIS A 135 2.55 7.07 14.34
CA HIS A 135 2.65 6.84 15.78
C HIS A 135 1.54 5.91 16.31
N ALA A 136 0.28 6.18 15.93
CA ALA A 136 -0.87 5.41 16.40
C ALA A 136 -0.85 3.95 15.91
N ALA A 137 -0.48 3.74 14.64
CA ALA A 137 -0.43 2.42 14.01
C ALA A 137 0.96 1.74 14.10
N LYS A 138 1.92 2.34 14.82
CA LYS A 138 3.31 1.87 14.95
C LYS A 138 3.98 1.61 13.58
N ALA A 139 3.72 2.46 12.61
CA ALA A 139 4.26 2.35 11.27
C ALA A 139 5.68 2.91 11.17
N ASP A 140 6.52 2.30 10.33
CA ASP A 140 7.75 2.92 9.86
C ASP A 140 7.41 4.17 9.04
N LEU A 141 8.08 5.29 9.31
CA LEU A 141 7.80 6.58 8.67
C LEU A 141 9.06 7.16 8.04
N HIS A 142 9.00 7.41 6.74
CA HIS A 142 10.01 8.12 5.98
C HIS A 142 9.43 9.44 5.47
N VAL A 143 10.02 10.56 5.88
CA VAL A 143 9.60 11.90 5.43
C VAL A 143 10.74 12.56 4.67
N PHE A 144 10.47 12.97 3.43
CA PHE A 144 11.46 13.55 2.54
C PHE A 144 11.22 15.04 2.30
N ASP A 145 12.28 15.74 1.90
CA ASP A 145 12.21 17.10 1.35
C ASP A 145 11.50 17.06 -0.02
N GLY A 146 10.18 17.23 0.01
CA GLY A 146 9.30 17.10 -1.16
C GLY A 146 7.83 17.39 -0.85
N GLY A 147 7.04 17.57 -1.90
CA GLY A 147 5.60 17.88 -1.80
C GLY A 147 4.70 16.64 -1.93
N HIS A 148 3.37 16.85 -2.05
CA HIS A 148 2.37 15.75 -2.08
C HIS A 148 2.64 14.66 -3.12
N ARG A 149 3.22 15.04 -4.25
CA ARG A 149 3.45 14.12 -5.37
C ARG A 149 4.78 13.37 -5.28
N LEU A 150 5.72 13.76 -4.42
CA LEU A 150 7.03 13.10 -4.23
C LEU A 150 7.66 12.60 -5.54
N ARG A 151 7.61 13.40 -6.61
CA ARG A 151 8.06 12.94 -7.95
C ARG A 151 9.57 12.83 -8.00
N GLU A 152 10.21 13.79 -7.36
CA GLU A 152 11.64 13.95 -7.14
C GLU A 152 12.21 12.93 -6.15
N LYS A 153 11.36 12.18 -5.44
CA LYS A 153 11.72 11.16 -4.44
C LYS A 153 11.37 9.73 -4.86
N LEU A 154 11.22 9.49 -6.16
CA LEU A 154 10.82 8.17 -6.67
C LEU A 154 11.86 7.10 -6.33
N ALA A 155 13.15 7.39 -6.52
CA ALA A 155 14.22 6.43 -6.23
C ALA A 155 14.27 6.09 -4.74
N GLU A 156 14.19 7.10 -3.86
CA GLU A 156 14.13 6.90 -2.41
C GLU A 156 12.87 6.12 -2.01
N THR A 157 11.73 6.37 -2.67
CA THR A 157 10.49 5.62 -2.47
C THR A 157 10.66 4.15 -2.89
N GLU A 158 11.34 3.87 -4.00
CA GLU A 158 11.66 2.49 -4.43
C GLU A 158 12.55 1.79 -3.41
N SER A 159 13.57 2.46 -2.86
CA SER A 159 14.42 1.90 -1.81
C SER A 159 13.66 1.59 -0.51
N CYS A 160 12.81 2.51 -0.06
CA CYS A 160 11.91 2.25 1.09
C CYS A 160 10.99 1.06 0.81
N PHE A 161 10.49 0.94 -0.42
CA PHE A 161 9.61 -0.16 -0.80
C PHE A 161 10.33 -1.51 -0.84
N GLU A 162 11.55 -1.56 -1.36
CA GLU A 162 12.40 -2.78 -1.32
C GLU A 162 12.64 -3.24 0.11
N GLN A 163 13.04 -2.34 1.01
CA GLN A 163 13.23 -2.66 2.42
C GLN A 163 11.94 -3.16 3.08
N PHE A 164 10.81 -2.52 2.78
CA PHE A 164 9.51 -2.94 3.29
C PHE A 164 9.14 -4.36 2.83
N LEU A 165 9.35 -4.71 1.56
CA LEU A 165 9.06 -6.05 1.05
C LEU A 165 9.90 -7.12 1.76
N ASP A 166 11.16 -6.82 2.08
CA ASP A 166 12.02 -7.72 2.83
C ASP A 166 11.54 -7.89 4.29
N ASN A 167 11.21 -6.79 4.97
CA ASN A 167 10.62 -6.82 6.32
C ASN A 167 9.33 -7.65 6.34
N CYS A 168 8.46 -7.49 5.35
CA CYS A 168 7.24 -8.30 5.21
C CYS A 168 7.56 -9.79 5.10
N ARG A 169 8.57 -10.20 4.31
CA ARG A 169 8.96 -11.61 4.15
C ARG A 169 9.57 -12.22 5.41
N GLU A 170 10.27 -11.42 6.20
CA GLU A 170 10.84 -11.86 7.47
C GLU A 170 9.73 -12.19 8.47
N GLN A 171 8.71 -11.33 8.54
CA GLN A 171 7.57 -11.49 9.46
C GLN A 171 6.51 -12.47 8.95
N ASN A 172 6.46 -12.73 7.64
CA ASN A 172 5.46 -13.57 6.99
C ASN A 172 6.12 -14.66 6.12
N PRO A 173 6.44 -15.84 6.68
CA PRO A 173 7.04 -16.95 5.93
C PRO A 173 6.24 -17.40 4.70
N GLN A 174 4.93 -17.14 4.67
CA GLN A 174 4.03 -17.40 3.53
C GLN A 174 4.31 -16.52 2.31
N LEU A 175 5.04 -15.41 2.45
CA LEU A 175 5.49 -14.58 1.32
C LEU A 175 6.75 -15.13 0.65
N ARG A 176 7.42 -16.13 1.25
CA ARG A 176 8.55 -16.81 0.60
C ARG A 176 8.00 -17.71 -0.50
N LEU A 177 8.63 -17.68 -1.68
CA LEU A 177 8.27 -18.55 -2.81
C LEU A 177 8.32 -20.02 -2.34
N ARG A 178 7.16 -20.66 -2.22
CA ARG A 178 7.09 -22.10 -1.93
C ARG A 178 7.28 -22.87 -3.23
N SER A 179 8.29 -23.74 -3.31
CA SER A 179 8.26 -24.82 -4.28
C SER A 179 7.18 -25.81 -3.83
N VAL A 180 6.24 -26.15 -4.73
CA VAL A 180 5.32 -27.27 -4.47
C VAL A 180 6.08 -28.55 -4.80
N ALA A 181 7.00 -28.93 -3.91
CA ALA A 181 7.60 -30.24 -3.88
C ALA A 181 7.59 -30.71 -2.42
N ASN A 182 6.94 -31.86 -2.21
CA ASN A 182 6.68 -32.56 -0.95
C ASN A 182 5.39 -32.16 -0.21
N GLN A 183 4.26 -32.62 -0.77
CA GLN A 183 3.35 -33.48 0.01
C GLN A 183 3.55 -34.91 -0.48
#